data_AF-A0A9W7X9M2-F1
#
_entry.id   AF-A0A9W7X9M2-F1
#
_cell.length_a   1.000
_cell.length_b   1.000
_cell.length_c   1.000
_cell.angle_alpha   90.00
_cell.angle_beta   90.00
_cell.angle_gamma   90.00
#
_symmetry.space_group_name_H-M   'P 1'
#
loop_
_entity.id
_entity.type
_entity.pdbx_description
1 polymer ?
#
loop_
_entity_poly.entity_id
_entity_poly.type
_entity_poly.pdbx_seq_one_letter_code
_entity_poly.pdbx_strand_id
1 'polypeptide(L)'
;MDFIEGLPRSKRFDCILVVVDKFSRYAHFIPLAHPFTALTVAHAFMDNIYKLHEFWYNTCFHTTLNQTPFQALYGHAPCHFGIVPDTACPVQDLSDWFSQRNLMNDLLRQQLSRAQIRMKRQADKGRSERQFQVGDWVFLKLQPYVQSSLAPRANQKLAFKFFGPYQILSRMGTVAYKLQLPASASIHPVFHVSQLKRAVGTGFTPSSELPNPSYEWSIPLKILGRRTLTRGADSVSQVLVQWSQMPESLATWEDTEALQQ
;
A
#
# COMPACT_ATOMS: atom_id res chain seq x y z
N MET A 1 -11.81 -8.12 -0.05
CA MET A 1 -13.08 -7.56 -0.53
C MET A 1 -12.72 -6.46 -1.49
N ASP A 2 -13.43 -6.37 -2.60
CA ASP A 2 -13.17 -5.36 -3.63
C ASP A 2 -14.48 -4.98 -4.33
N PHE A 3 -14.46 -3.88 -5.08
CA PHE A 3 -15.62 -3.39 -5.82
C PHE A 3 -15.35 -3.41 -7.31
N ILE A 4 -16.32 -3.89 -8.09
CA ILE A 4 -16.36 -3.70 -9.54
C ILE A 4 -17.37 -2.57 -9.78
N GLU A 5 -16.86 -1.41 -10.20
CA GLU A 5 -17.63 -0.18 -10.42
C GLU A 5 -17.67 0.18 -11.91
N GLY A 6 -18.57 1.11 -12.28
CA GLY A 6 -18.69 1.60 -13.66
C GLY A 6 -19.39 0.62 -14.61
N LEU A 7 -20.20 -0.31 -14.07
CA LEU A 7 -20.97 -1.24 -14.88
C LEU A 7 -22.22 -0.56 -15.47
N PRO A 8 -22.69 -0.98 -16.66
CA PRO A 8 -23.97 -0.55 -17.18
C PRO A 8 -25.08 -0.87 -16.19
N ARG A 9 -26.00 0.08 -15.98
CA ARG A 9 -27.07 -0.05 -15.00
C ARG A 9 -27.98 -1.22 -15.38
N SER A 10 -28.04 -2.24 -14.52
CA SER A 10 -28.96 -3.38 -14.66
C SER A 10 -29.99 -3.32 -13.54
N LYS A 11 -31.26 -3.10 -13.91
CA LYS A 11 -32.33 -2.70 -12.98
C LYS A 11 -31.92 -1.45 -12.20
N ARG A 12 -31.52 -1.61 -10.93
CA ARG A 12 -31.10 -0.52 -10.04
C ARG A 12 -29.63 -0.58 -9.66
N PHE A 13 -28.91 -1.62 -10.06
CA PHE A 13 -27.54 -1.89 -9.63
C PHE A 13 -26.54 -1.54 -10.73
N ASP A 14 -25.39 -1.01 -10.33
CA ASP A 14 -24.30 -0.52 -11.18
C ASP A 14 -22.91 -0.88 -10.61
N CYS A 15 -22.86 -1.56 -9.46
CA CYS A 15 -21.65 -2.01 -8.80
C CYS A 15 -21.81 -3.46 -8.29
N ILE A 16 -20.69 -4.19 -8.18
CA ILE A 16 -20.64 -5.51 -7.56
C ILE A 16 -19.60 -5.50 -6.44
N LEU A 17 -20.02 -5.82 -5.23
CA LEU A 17 -19.14 -6.16 -4.11
C LEU A 17 -18.67 -7.60 -4.26
N VAL A 18 -17.35 -7.79 -4.32
CA VAL A 18 -16.70 -9.09 -4.45
C VAL A 18 -16.02 -9.47 -3.14
N VAL A 19 -16.44 -10.58 -2.56
CA VAL A 19 -15.84 -11.15 -1.35
C VAL A 19 -15.24 -12.51 -1.67
N VAL A 20 -13.92 -12.60 -1.62
CA VAL A 20 -13.18 -13.83 -1.95
C VAL A 20 -12.60 -14.45 -0.69
N ASP A 21 -12.92 -15.72 -0.45
CA ASP A 21 -12.27 -16.52 0.59
C ASP A 21 -10.78 -16.70 0.27
N LYS A 22 -9.92 -16.47 1.26
CA LYS A 22 -8.46 -16.53 1.06
C LYS A 22 -7.96 -17.95 0.85
N PHE A 23 -8.64 -18.95 1.41
CA PHE A 23 -8.21 -20.35 1.34
C PHE A 23 -8.68 -21.01 0.05
N SER A 24 -9.99 -21.09 -0.17
CA SER A 24 -10.61 -21.76 -1.32
C SER A 24 -10.64 -20.92 -2.59
N ARG A 25 -10.45 -19.60 -2.48
CA ARG A 25 -10.71 -18.63 -3.57
C ARG A 25 -12.16 -18.60 -4.04
N TYR A 26 -13.08 -19.19 -3.26
CA TYR A 26 -14.50 -19.06 -3.51
C TYR A 26 -14.93 -17.60 -3.40
N ALA A 27 -15.69 -17.12 -4.38
CA ALA A 27 -16.06 -15.71 -4.48
C ALA A 27 -17.58 -15.55 -4.35
N HIS A 28 -17.99 -14.61 -3.51
CA HIS A 28 -19.36 -14.13 -3.40
C HIS A 28 -19.47 -12.80 -4.16
N PHE A 29 -20.49 -12.69 -5.00
CA PHE A 29 -20.79 -11.50 -5.79
C PHE A 29 -22.11 -10.91 -5.30
N ILE A 30 -22.07 -9.69 -4.78
CA ILE A 30 -23.22 -9.02 -4.19
C ILE A 30 -23.51 -7.74 -4.98
N PRO A 31 -24.69 -7.58 -5.60
CA PRO A 31 -25.01 -6.38 -6.36
C PRO A 31 -25.23 -5.18 -5.43
N LEU A 32 -24.65 -4.03 -5.79
CA LEU A 32 -24.77 -2.73 -5.10
C LEU A 32 -25.17 -1.63 -6.09
N ALA A 33 -25.73 -0.55 -5.54
CA ALA A 33 -26.18 0.62 -6.31
C ALA A 33 -25.47 1.87 -5.79
N HIS A 34 -24.89 2.66 -6.69
CA HIS A 34 -24.19 3.89 -6.34
C HIS A 34 -25.18 5.07 -6.15
N PRO A 35 -24.93 5.99 -5.20
CA PRO A 35 -23.86 5.96 -4.20
C PRO A 35 -24.15 4.98 -3.06
N PHE A 36 -23.15 4.17 -2.69
CA PHE A 36 -23.20 3.32 -1.49
C PHE A 36 -22.34 3.90 -0.38
N THR A 37 -22.80 3.79 0.85
CA THR A 37 -22.06 4.19 2.06
C THR A 37 -21.45 2.97 2.75
N ALA A 38 -20.48 3.20 3.64
CA ALA A 38 -19.90 2.13 4.47
C ALA A 38 -20.97 1.33 5.22
N LEU A 39 -22.04 2.00 5.68
CA LEU A 39 -23.17 1.36 6.35
C LEU A 39 -23.92 0.40 5.42
N THR A 40 -24.25 0.83 4.19
CA THR A 40 -24.93 -0.04 3.22
C THR A 40 -24.09 -1.26 2.82
N VAL A 41 -22.77 -1.09 2.70
CA VAL A 41 -21.84 -2.20 2.44
C VAL A 41 -21.79 -3.15 3.63
N ALA A 42 -21.76 -2.64 4.87
CA ALA A 42 -21.76 -3.45 6.07
C ALA A 42 -23.04 -4.30 6.18
N HIS A 43 -24.22 -3.71 5.91
CA HIS A 43 -25.47 -4.47 5.85
C HIS A 43 -25.42 -5.56 4.77
N ALA A 44 -25.00 -5.22 3.55
CA ALA A 44 -24.86 -6.19 2.47
C ALA A 44 -23.91 -7.34 2.83
N PHE A 45 -22.82 -7.05 3.56
CA PHE A 45 -21.89 -8.05 4.06
C PHE A 45 -22.53 -8.94 5.13
N MET A 46 -23.22 -8.38 6.11
CA MET A 46 -23.89 -9.16 7.16
C MET A 46 -24.98 -10.06 6.58
N ASP A 47 -25.78 -9.53 5.67
CA ASP A 47 -26.93 -10.23 5.09
C ASP A 47 -26.52 -11.34 4.11
N ASN A 48 -25.36 -11.25 3.47
CA ASN A 48 -24.97 -12.18 2.40
C ASN A 48 -23.75 -13.04 2.74
N ILE A 49 -22.81 -12.53 3.54
CA ILE A 49 -21.54 -13.21 3.86
C ILE A 49 -21.58 -13.78 5.27
N TYR A 50 -21.87 -12.95 6.27
CA TYR A 50 -21.78 -13.36 7.68
C TYR A 50 -22.62 -14.60 7.98
N LYS A 51 -23.87 -14.64 7.50
CA LYS A 51 -24.77 -15.80 7.65
C LYS A 51 -24.21 -17.12 7.09
N LEU A 52 -23.32 -17.07 6.09
CA LEU A 52 -22.74 -18.27 5.48
C LEU A 52 -21.50 -18.75 6.23
N HIS A 53 -20.87 -17.89 7.02
CA HIS A 53 -19.60 -18.16 7.70
C HIS A 53 -19.71 -18.28 9.22
N GLU A 54 -20.91 -18.09 9.79
CA GLU A 54 -21.17 -18.22 11.23
C GLU A 54 -20.67 -19.56 11.78
N PHE A 55 -20.98 -20.66 11.10
CA PHE A 55 -20.51 -21.98 11.51
C PHE A 55 -18.97 -22.07 11.54
N TRP A 56 -18.30 -21.56 10.52
CA TRP A 56 -16.84 -21.57 10.47
C TRP A 56 -16.24 -20.74 11.60
N TYR A 57 -16.78 -19.55 11.87
CA TYR A 57 -16.34 -18.70 12.96
C TYR A 57 -16.49 -19.38 14.33
N ASN A 58 -17.66 -19.97 14.60
CA ASN A 58 -17.95 -20.62 15.87
C ASN A 58 -17.14 -21.91 16.09
N THR A 59 -16.68 -22.55 15.02
CA THR A 59 -15.88 -23.79 15.08
C THR A 59 -14.36 -23.56 15.00
N CYS A 60 -13.92 -22.32 14.80
CA CYS A 60 -12.50 -21.98 14.84
C CYS A 60 -11.96 -21.87 16.28
N PHE A 61 -10.72 -22.30 16.48
CA PHE A 61 -10.04 -22.21 17.77
C PHE A 61 -9.77 -20.75 18.15
N HIS A 62 -10.15 -20.35 19.35
CA HIS A 62 -9.91 -19.01 19.87
C HIS A 62 -8.91 -19.08 21.03
N THR A 63 -7.77 -18.39 20.88
CA THR A 63 -6.65 -18.48 21.85
C THR A 63 -7.01 -18.01 23.25
N THR A 64 -7.89 -17.01 23.39
CA THR A 64 -8.32 -16.51 24.71
C THR A 64 -9.23 -17.49 25.47
N LEU A 65 -10.03 -18.27 24.73
CA LEU A 65 -10.91 -19.29 25.31
C LEU A 65 -10.18 -20.62 25.48
N ASN A 66 -9.04 -20.79 24.81
CA ASN A 66 -8.32 -22.06 24.66
C ASN A 66 -9.20 -23.20 24.12
N GLN A 67 -10.29 -22.85 23.43
CA GLN A 67 -11.27 -23.75 22.82
C GLN A 67 -12.04 -23.00 21.73
N THR A 68 -12.96 -23.67 21.05
CA THR A 68 -13.84 -23.02 20.06
C THR A 68 -15.02 -22.33 20.76
N PRO A 69 -15.52 -21.17 20.26
CA PRO A 69 -16.73 -20.55 20.81
C PRO A 69 -17.93 -21.50 20.87
N PHE A 70 -18.06 -22.40 19.89
CA PHE A 70 -19.06 -23.46 19.89
C PHE A 70 -18.91 -24.39 21.10
N GLN A 71 -17.70 -24.91 21.36
CA GLN A 71 -17.44 -25.76 22.51
C GLN A 71 -17.69 -25.04 23.83
N ALA A 72 -17.29 -23.77 23.92
CA ALA A 72 -17.52 -22.96 25.11
C ALA A 72 -19.02 -22.76 25.40
N LEU A 73 -19.86 -22.65 24.37
CA LEU A 73 -21.30 -22.44 24.51
C LEU A 73 -22.07 -23.75 24.74
N TYR A 74 -21.77 -24.80 23.96
CA TYR A 74 -22.54 -26.06 23.94
C TYR A 74 -21.92 -27.18 24.78
N GLY A 75 -20.68 -27.03 25.26
CA GLY A 75 -20.00 -28.02 26.08
C GLY A 75 -19.53 -29.28 25.33
N HIS A 76 -19.65 -29.31 24.00
CA HIS A 76 -19.19 -30.43 23.17
C HIS A 76 -18.59 -29.94 21.84
N ALA A 77 -17.81 -30.80 21.18
CA ALA A 77 -17.23 -30.47 19.89
C ALA A 77 -18.30 -30.29 18.80
N PRO A 78 -18.08 -29.42 17.80
CA PRO A 78 -19.01 -29.26 16.69
C PRO A 78 -19.10 -30.56 15.88
N CYS A 79 -20.30 -31.12 15.76
CA CYS A 79 -20.54 -32.28 14.92
C CYS A 79 -20.71 -31.82 13.47
N HIS A 80 -19.75 -32.12 12.59
CA HIS A 80 -19.92 -31.86 11.16
C HIS A 80 -20.96 -32.85 10.59
N PHE A 81 -22.18 -32.38 10.32
CA PHE A 81 -23.26 -33.17 9.71
C PHE A 81 -23.63 -34.46 10.47
N GLY A 82 -23.33 -34.56 11.77
CA GLY A 82 -23.55 -35.79 12.55
C GLY A 82 -22.57 -36.92 12.24
N ILE A 83 -21.48 -36.66 11.52
CA ILE A 83 -20.48 -37.66 11.15
C ILE A 83 -19.34 -37.62 12.17
N VAL A 84 -19.32 -38.63 13.05
CA VAL A 84 -18.32 -38.81 14.12
C VAL A 84 -17.09 -39.54 13.55
N PRO A 85 -15.85 -39.28 14.03
CA PRO A 85 -14.68 -40.02 13.59
C PRO A 85 -14.66 -41.49 14.07
N ASP A 86 -14.34 -42.36 13.11
CA ASP A 86 -13.72 -43.69 13.16
C ASP A 86 -14.34 -44.88 13.92
N THR A 87 -15.18 -44.72 14.94
CA THR A 87 -15.63 -45.90 15.72
C THR A 87 -17.03 -46.43 15.41
N ALA A 88 -17.80 -45.83 14.48
CA ALA A 88 -19.24 -46.13 14.39
C ALA A 88 -19.88 -46.24 12.99
N CYS A 89 -19.14 -46.33 11.87
CA CYS A 89 -19.78 -46.51 10.56
C CYS A 89 -18.99 -47.43 9.61
N PRO A 90 -19.46 -48.66 9.32
CA PRO A 90 -18.85 -49.59 8.36
C PRO A 90 -19.17 -49.23 6.89
N VAL A 91 -19.30 -47.94 6.56
CA VAL A 91 -19.67 -47.48 5.21
C VAL A 91 -18.42 -46.98 4.49
N GLN A 92 -17.96 -47.75 3.50
CA GLN A 92 -16.75 -47.48 2.72
C GLN A 92 -16.78 -46.08 2.09
N ASP A 93 -17.92 -45.67 1.52
CA ASP A 93 -18.11 -44.37 0.86
C ASP A 93 -17.76 -43.17 1.76
N LEU A 94 -18.01 -43.26 3.07
CA LEU A 94 -17.68 -42.18 4.01
C LEU A 94 -16.18 -42.10 4.26
N SER A 95 -15.50 -43.24 4.40
CA SER A 95 -14.05 -43.29 4.58
C SER A 95 -13.31 -42.79 3.33
N ASP A 96 -13.82 -43.13 2.15
CA ASP A 96 -13.31 -42.65 0.87
C ASP A 96 -13.50 -41.13 0.75
N TRP A 97 -14.66 -40.62 1.14
CA TRP A 97 -14.92 -39.18 1.15
C TRP A 97 -13.98 -38.42 2.10
N PHE A 98 -13.75 -38.93 3.32
CA PHE A 98 -12.81 -38.32 4.26
C PHE A 98 -11.38 -38.30 3.73
N SER A 99 -10.92 -39.40 3.14
CA SER A 99 -9.57 -39.49 2.56
C SER A 99 -9.39 -38.52 1.39
N GLN A 100 -10.38 -38.46 0.48
CA GLN A 100 -10.40 -37.52 -0.64
C GLN A 100 -10.43 -36.06 -0.18
N ARG A 101 -11.24 -35.74 0.85
CA ARG A 101 -11.31 -34.40 1.44
C ARG A 101 -10.00 -33.98 2.09
N ASN A 102 -9.36 -34.88 2.84
CA ASN A 102 -8.07 -34.61 3.48
C ASN A 102 -6.98 -34.38 2.42
N LEU A 103 -6.92 -35.25 1.40
CA LEU A 103 -6.03 -35.09 0.26
C LEU A 103 -6.25 -33.73 -0.42
N MET A 104 -7.52 -33.35 -0.67
CA MET A 104 -7.84 -32.05 -1.27
C MET A 104 -7.37 -30.87 -0.40
N ASN A 105 -7.61 -30.93 0.92
CA ASN A 105 -7.15 -29.89 1.84
C ASN A 105 -5.62 -29.75 1.85
N ASP A 106 -4.90 -30.86 1.82
CA ASP A 106 -3.43 -30.85 1.76
C ASP A 106 -2.92 -30.28 0.44
N LEU A 107 -3.55 -30.65 -0.68
CA LEU A 107 -3.25 -30.05 -1.98
C LEU A 107 -3.50 -28.53 -1.98
N LEU A 108 -4.63 -28.06 -1.44
CA LEU A 108 -4.94 -26.63 -1.35
C LEU A 108 -3.89 -25.88 -0.50
N ARG A 109 -3.48 -26.45 0.64
CA ARG A 109 -2.40 -25.88 1.47
C ARG A 109 -1.08 -25.79 0.71
N GLN A 110 -0.72 -26.83 -0.06
CA GLN A 110 0.48 -26.82 -0.89
C GLN A 110 0.40 -25.80 -2.03
N GLN A 111 -0.75 -25.64 -2.69
CA GLN A 111 -0.91 -24.64 -3.74
C GLN A 111 -0.86 -23.22 -3.17
N LEU A 112 -1.45 -22.99 -2.00
CA LEU A 112 -1.38 -21.71 -1.31
C LEU A 112 0.06 -21.34 -0.94
N SER A 113 0.84 -22.29 -0.40
CA SER A 113 2.25 -22.05 -0.06
C SER A 113 3.09 -21.77 -1.31
N ARG A 114 2.88 -22.51 -2.41
CA ARG A 114 3.53 -22.26 -3.70
C ARG A 114 3.19 -20.88 -4.25
N ALA A 115 1.92 -20.46 -4.18
CA ALA A 115 1.49 -19.14 -4.63
C ALA A 115 2.16 -18.03 -3.80
N GLN A 116 2.19 -18.17 -2.47
CA GLN A 116 2.87 -17.22 -1.58
C GLN A 116 4.38 -17.12 -1.89
N ILE A 117 5.05 -18.24 -2.12
CA ILE A 117 6.47 -18.26 -2.50
C ILE A 117 6.69 -17.58 -3.85
N ARG A 118 5.84 -17.82 -4.86
CA ARG A 118 5.92 -17.16 -6.17
C ARG A 118 5.72 -15.65 -6.06
N MET A 119 4.70 -15.21 -5.31
CA MET A 119 4.44 -13.79 -5.05
C MET A 119 5.63 -13.13 -4.35
N LYS A 120 6.21 -13.80 -3.34
CA LYS A 120 7.41 -13.31 -2.64
C LYS A 120 8.58 -13.18 -3.60
N ARG A 121 8.91 -14.22 -4.36
CA ARG A 121 10.01 -14.19 -5.34
C ARG A 121 9.85 -13.06 -6.36
N GLN A 122 8.63 -12.88 -6.88
CA GLN A 122 8.35 -11.81 -7.84
C GLN A 122 8.48 -10.42 -7.21
N ALA A 123 7.97 -10.23 -5.99
CA ALA A 123 8.07 -8.96 -5.27
C ALA A 123 9.53 -8.64 -4.90
N ASP A 124 10.32 -9.64 -4.53
CA ASP A 124 11.71 -9.48 -4.10
C ASP A 124 12.67 -9.29 -5.29
N LYS A 125 12.32 -9.74 -6.51
CA LYS A 125 13.15 -9.56 -7.73
C LYS A 125 13.52 -8.10 -8.01
N GLY A 126 12.64 -7.15 -7.68
CA GLY A 126 12.87 -5.72 -7.87
C GLY A 126 13.35 -4.98 -6.60
N ARG A 127 13.53 -5.68 -5.48
CA ARG A 127 13.95 -5.09 -4.21
C ARG A 127 15.47 -5.19 -4.09
N SER A 128 16.10 -4.07 -3.78
CA SER A 128 17.51 -4.02 -3.38
C SER A 128 17.59 -3.94 -1.87
N GLU A 129 18.36 -4.83 -1.26
CA GLU A 129 18.82 -4.69 0.12
C GLU A 129 19.64 -3.40 0.22
N ARG A 130 19.17 -2.46 1.05
CA ARG A 130 19.87 -1.20 1.31
C ARG A 130 20.25 -1.19 2.78
N GLN A 131 21.51 -0.92 3.06
CA GLN A 131 22.02 -0.79 4.41
C GLN A 131 22.87 0.48 4.47
N PHE A 132 22.77 1.19 5.58
CA PHE A 132 23.48 2.44 5.82
C PHE A 132 24.15 2.37 7.20
N GLN A 133 25.27 3.06 7.35
CA GLN A 133 25.96 3.17 8.62
C GLN A 133 25.61 4.49 9.31
N VAL A 134 25.80 4.53 10.62
CA VAL A 134 25.69 5.78 11.38
C VAL A 134 26.76 6.74 10.87
N GLY A 135 26.38 7.99 10.57
CA GLY A 135 27.25 8.99 9.97
C GLY A 135 27.17 9.09 8.45
N ASP A 136 26.54 8.13 7.75
CA ASP A 136 26.29 8.24 6.31
C ASP A 136 25.31 9.40 6.01
N TRP A 137 25.52 10.03 4.85
CA TRP A 137 24.61 11.04 4.32
C TRP A 137 23.59 10.41 3.37
N VAL A 138 22.31 10.70 3.60
CA VAL A 138 21.21 10.15 2.83
C VAL A 138 20.19 11.21 2.42
N PHE A 139 19.65 11.05 1.22
CA PHE A 139 18.46 11.76 0.76
C PHE A 139 17.20 11.08 1.25
N LEU A 140 16.26 11.88 1.78
CA LEU A 140 14.96 11.41 2.25
C LEU A 140 13.89 11.59 1.17
N LYS A 141 13.20 10.51 0.83
CA LYS A 141 12.05 10.51 -0.06
C LYS A 141 10.79 10.92 0.68
N LEU A 142 10.29 12.11 0.41
CA LEU A 142 9.00 12.58 0.92
C LEU A 142 7.93 12.33 -0.15
N GLN A 143 6.71 11.99 0.28
CA GLN A 143 5.55 11.84 -0.62
C GLN A 143 4.66 13.07 -0.47
N PRO A 144 4.70 14.02 -1.42
CA PRO A 144 3.96 15.28 -1.29
C PRO A 144 2.44 15.08 -1.11
N TYR A 145 1.89 14.00 -1.70
CA TYR A 145 0.46 13.72 -1.71
C TYR A 145 -0.14 13.39 -0.32
N VAL A 146 0.64 12.80 0.59
CA VAL A 146 0.16 12.37 1.93
C VAL A 146 0.58 13.36 3.02
N GLN A 147 1.55 14.23 2.74
CA GLN A 147 2.15 15.16 3.69
C GLN A 147 1.92 16.61 3.23
N SER A 148 0.65 16.98 3.09
CA SER A 148 0.21 18.34 2.77
C SER A 148 0.75 19.41 3.74
N SER A 149 1.17 18.99 4.94
CA SER A 149 1.77 19.84 5.97
C SER A 149 3.21 20.31 5.70
N LEU A 150 3.88 19.79 4.67
CA LEU A 150 5.27 20.16 4.35
C LEU A 150 5.40 21.27 3.29
N ALA A 151 4.46 21.34 2.34
CA ALA A 151 4.27 22.43 1.37
C ALA A 151 3.21 21.98 0.34
N PRO A 152 2.04 22.61 0.27
CA PRO A 152 1.22 22.58 -0.94
C PRO A 152 1.99 23.27 -2.08
N ARG A 153 1.99 22.65 -3.26
CA ARG A 153 2.60 23.21 -4.48
C ARG A 153 1.57 23.20 -5.60
N ALA A 154 1.62 24.21 -6.47
CA ALA A 154 0.72 24.34 -7.62
C ALA A 154 0.79 23.15 -8.60
N ASN A 155 1.95 22.46 -8.70
CA ASN A 155 2.08 21.27 -9.55
C ASN A 155 2.89 20.16 -8.86
N GLN A 156 2.21 19.28 -8.13
CA GLN A 156 2.83 18.20 -7.34
C GLN A 156 3.60 17.16 -8.18
N LYS A 157 3.32 17.06 -9.48
CA LYS A 157 4.01 16.13 -10.39
C LYS A 157 5.47 16.52 -10.67
N LEU A 158 5.82 17.80 -10.53
CA LEU A 158 7.14 18.35 -10.84
C LEU A 158 8.00 18.61 -9.59
N ALA A 159 7.47 18.38 -8.39
CA ALA A 159 8.21 18.59 -7.15
C ALA A 159 9.38 17.61 -6.98
N PHE A 160 10.45 18.06 -6.33
CA PHE A 160 11.55 17.18 -5.94
C PHE A 160 11.02 16.02 -5.07
N LYS A 161 11.43 14.80 -5.42
CA LYS A 161 11.03 13.57 -4.72
C LYS A 161 11.93 13.24 -3.53
N PHE A 162 13.15 13.75 -3.53
CA PHE A 162 14.20 13.49 -2.55
C PHE A 162 14.73 14.81 -2.01
N PHE A 163 14.85 14.92 -0.69
CA PHE A 163 15.21 16.15 0.00
C PHE A 163 16.45 15.94 0.86
N GLY A 164 17.33 16.95 0.81
CA GLY A 164 18.51 17.15 1.65
C GLY A 164 19.53 16.00 1.65
N PRO A 165 20.82 16.26 1.86
CA PRO A 165 21.64 15.26 2.53
C PRO A 165 21.38 15.40 4.04
N TYR A 166 20.72 14.40 4.64
CA TYR A 166 20.58 14.29 6.09
C TYR A 166 21.54 13.23 6.62
N GLN A 167 22.14 13.50 7.78
CA GLN A 167 23.03 12.55 8.42
C GLN A 167 22.23 11.52 9.22
N ILE A 168 22.64 10.25 9.14
CA ILE A 168 22.09 9.19 9.99
C ILE A 168 22.70 9.29 11.38
N LEU A 169 21.85 9.52 12.40
CA LEU A 169 22.25 9.60 13.80
C LEU A 169 22.30 8.23 14.46
N SER A 170 21.30 7.39 14.21
CA SER A 170 21.21 6.06 14.81
C SER A 170 20.38 5.11 13.97
N ARG A 171 20.62 3.81 14.14
CA ARG A 171 19.82 2.73 13.57
C ARG A 171 18.80 2.26 14.60
N MET A 172 17.51 2.43 14.30
CA MET A 172 16.38 2.09 15.21
C MET A 172 15.86 0.65 15.02
N GLY A 173 16.49 -0.13 14.16
CA GLY A 173 16.14 -1.52 13.88
C GLY A 173 16.79 -2.03 12.60
N THR A 174 16.34 -3.18 12.08
CA THR A 174 16.88 -3.72 10.82
C THR A 174 16.63 -2.80 9.63
N VAL A 175 15.47 -2.13 9.60
CA VAL A 175 14.98 -1.38 8.42
C VAL A 175 14.69 0.10 8.69
N ALA A 176 14.91 0.62 9.91
CA ALA A 176 14.59 2.00 10.28
C ALA A 176 15.82 2.76 10.77
N TYR A 177 15.97 4.00 10.31
CA TYR A 177 17.08 4.89 10.65
C TYR A 177 16.57 6.25 11.13
N LYS A 178 17.22 6.80 12.16
CA LYS A 178 16.97 8.13 12.69
C LYS A 178 17.87 9.14 11.97
N LEU A 179 17.27 10.16 11.37
CA LEU A 179 17.97 11.23 10.66
C LEU A 179 18.11 12.48 11.52
N GLN A 180 19.17 13.25 11.26
CA GLN A 180 19.32 14.61 11.77
C GLN A 180 18.49 15.56 10.91
N LEU A 181 17.24 15.79 11.31
CA LEU A 181 16.39 16.81 10.71
C LEU A 181 16.62 18.16 11.41
N PRO A 182 16.39 19.30 10.71
CA PRO A 182 16.37 20.61 11.34
C PRO A 182 15.33 20.69 12.47
N ALA A 183 15.61 21.48 13.50
CA ALA A 183 14.70 21.63 14.66
C ALA A 183 13.32 22.19 14.27
N SER A 184 13.20 22.84 13.11
CA SER A 184 11.93 23.33 12.55
C SER A 184 11.07 22.24 11.90
N ALA A 185 11.55 21.00 11.78
CA ALA A 185 10.82 19.91 11.15
C ALA A 185 9.69 19.39 12.06
N SER A 186 8.45 19.38 11.56
CA SER A 186 7.29 18.80 12.26
C SER A 186 7.13 17.29 12.07
N ILE A 187 8.07 16.63 11.39
CA ILE A 187 8.00 15.21 11.05
C ILE A 187 8.87 14.37 11.99
N HIS A 188 8.38 13.20 12.35
CA HIS A 188 9.15 12.22 13.12
C HIS A 188 10.46 11.85 12.42
N PRO A 189 11.62 11.91 13.10
CA PRO A 189 12.93 11.76 12.48
C PRO A 189 13.30 10.31 12.12
N VAL A 190 12.39 9.34 12.26
CA VAL A 190 12.65 7.91 12.04
C VAL A 190 11.98 7.47 10.75
N PHE A 191 12.78 6.99 9.79
CA PHE A 191 12.33 6.63 8.45
C PHE A 191 12.75 5.22 8.07
N HIS A 192 11.93 4.58 7.23
CA HIS A 192 12.21 3.25 6.70
C HIS A 192 13.27 3.33 5.58
N VAL A 193 14.12 2.31 5.46
CA VAL A 193 15.27 2.28 4.54
C VAL A 193 14.90 2.48 3.07
N SER A 194 13.67 2.12 2.68
CA SER A 194 13.14 2.30 1.32
C SER A 194 12.91 3.77 0.94
N GLN A 195 12.76 4.64 1.95
CA GLN A 195 12.62 6.09 1.77
C GLN A 195 13.99 6.78 1.67
N LEU A 196 15.09 6.06 1.92
CA LEU A 196 16.43 6.62 1.94
C LEU A 196 17.20 6.27 0.65
N LYS A 197 18.00 7.22 0.19
CA LYS A 197 18.95 7.02 -0.91
C LYS A 197 20.31 7.57 -0.50
N ARG A 198 21.39 6.80 -0.66
CA ARG A 198 22.75 7.25 -0.33
C ARG A 198 23.09 8.53 -1.11
N ALA A 199 23.61 9.54 -0.43
CA ALA A 199 24.21 10.70 -1.08
C ALA A 199 25.65 10.33 -1.49
N VAL A 200 25.98 10.45 -2.78
CA VAL A 200 27.31 10.14 -3.33
C VAL A 200 27.96 11.45 -3.75
N GLY A 201 29.06 11.83 -3.09
CA GLY A 201 29.77 13.10 -3.29
C GLY A 201 30.57 13.50 -2.04
N THR A 202 31.55 14.40 -2.21
CA THR A 202 32.31 15.00 -1.11
C THR A 202 31.96 16.48 -1.01
N GLY A 203 31.73 17.00 0.20
CA GLY A 203 31.40 18.41 0.42
C GLY A 203 29.90 18.73 0.48
N PHE A 204 29.08 17.86 1.08
CA PHE A 204 27.69 18.22 1.38
C PHE A 204 27.67 19.25 2.51
N THR A 205 27.42 20.53 2.17
CA THR A 205 26.92 21.47 3.17
C THR A 205 25.49 21.06 3.50
N PRO A 206 25.17 20.80 4.78
CA PRO A 206 23.79 20.51 5.17
C PRO A 206 22.93 21.70 4.75
N SER A 207 21.94 21.48 3.88
CA SER A 207 20.93 22.50 3.62
C SER A 207 20.24 22.77 4.96
N SER A 208 20.53 23.93 5.58
CA SER A 208 19.90 24.38 6.82
C SER A 208 18.40 24.59 6.66
N GLU A 209 17.95 24.71 5.42
CA GLU A 209 16.59 25.04 5.07
C GLU A 209 15.87 23.80 4.53
N LEU A 210 14.86 23.35 5.30
CA LEU A 210 13.73 22.62 4.75
C LEU A 210 12.94 23.55 3.83
N PRO A 211 12.17 23.01 2.87
CA PRO A 211 11.22 23.83 2.14
C PRO A 211 10.28 24.57 3.12
N ASN A 212 10.49 25.87 3.33
CA ASN A 212 9.62 26.78 4.05
C ASN A 212 8.17 26.67 3.54
N PRO A 213 7.16 26.46 4.41
CA PRO A 213 5.75 26.41 3.99
C PRO A 213 5.27 27.65 3.21
N SER A 214 5.96 28.80 3.29
CA SER A 214 5.65 29.98 2.46
C SER A 214 5.93 29.82 0.95
N TYR A 215 6.47 28.69 0.51
CA TYR A 215 6.71 28.37 -0.91
C TYR A 215 5.43 28.07 -1.73
N GLU A 216 4.25 28.18 -1.13
CA GLU A 216 2.94 27.99 -1.77
C GLU A 216 2.68 28.95 -2.94
N TRP A 217 3.34 30.12 -2.95
CA TRP A 217 3.10 31.22 -3.89
C TRP A 217 4.33 31.58 -4.73
N SER A 218 5.16 30.60 -5.12
CA SER A 218 6.33 30.89 -5.94
C SER A 218 5.93 31.29 -7.37
N ILE A 219 6.06 32.57 -7.69
CA ILE A 219 5.78 33.17 -9.00
C ILE A 219 7.07 33.14 -9.83
N PRO A 220 7.02 32.89 -11.15
CA PRO A 220 8.19 33.06 -12.01
C PRO A 220 8.69 34.51 -11.97
N LEU A 221 9.89 34.74 -11.43
CA LEU A 221 10.51 36.08 -11.37
C LEU A 221 11.23 36.43 -12.66
N LYS A 222 12.01 35.49 -13.19
CA LYS A 222 12.90 35.75 -14.32
C LYS A 222 13.12 34.50 -15.16
N ILE A 223 13.17 34.71 -16.47
CA ILE A 223 13.62 33.68 -17.42
C ILE A 223 15.14 33.86 -17.59
N LEU A 224 15.90 32.87 -17.17
CA LEU A 224 17.37 32.87 -17.22
C LEU A 224 17.92 32.28 -18.52
N GLY A 225 17.11 31.52 -19.26
CA GLY A 225 17.53 30.86 -20.48
C GLY A 225 16.36 30.33 -21.29
N ARG A 226 16.60 30.13 -22.60
CA ARG A 226 15.66 29.50 -23.53
C ARG A 226 16.39 28.39 -24.28
N ARG A 227 15.72 27.24 -24.46
CA ARG A 227 16.22 26.15 -25.29
C ARG A 227 15.07 25.51 -26.04
N THR A 228 15.37 24.90 -27.19
CA THR A 228 14.40 24.14 -27.97
C THR A 228 14.86 22.69 -27.98
N LEU A 229 13.99 21.78 -27.57
CA LEU A 229 14.27 20.33 -27.60
C LEU A 229 13.32 19.66 -28.59
N THR A 230 13.85 18.79 -29.43
CA THR A 230 13.04 17.90 -30.26
C THR A 230 12.63 16.69 -29.43
N ARG A 231 11.33 16.52 -29.18
CA ARG A 231 10.77 15.36 -28.47
C ARG A 231 9.96 14.54 -29.45
N GLY A 232 10.63 13.66 -30.19
CA GLY A 232 10.00 12.90 -31.27
C GLY A 232 9.79 13.78 -32.51
N ALA A 233 8.54 13.93 -32.96
CA ALA A 233 8.16 14.76 -34.11
C ALA A 233 7.94 16.24 -33.76
N ASP A 234 7.74 16.56 -32.47
CA ASP A 234 7.38 17.90 -32.02
C ASP A 234 8.60 18.67 -31.46
N SER A 235 8.69 19.95 -31.79
CA SER A 235 9.66 20.88 -31.21
C SER A 235 9.05 21.56 -29.98
N VAL A 236 9.58 21.27 -28.79
CA VAL A 236 9.12 21.85 -27.53
C VAL A 236 10.10 22.95 -27.09
N SER A 237 9.60 24.18 -26.95
CA SER A 237 10.37 25.29 -26.39
C SER A 237 10.31 25.27 -24.86
N GLN A 238 11.48 25.29 -24.23
CA GLN A 238 11.64 25.35 -22.79
C GLN A 238 12.30 26.66 -22.35
N VAL A 239 11.86 27.17 -21.21
CA VAL A 239 12.42 28.33 -20.53
C VAL A 239 12.99 27.91 -19.17
N LEU A 240 14.19 28.39 -18.84
CA LEU A 240 14.78 28.21 -17.51
C LEU A 240 14.19 29.28 -16.60
N VAL A 241 13.32 28.86 -15.67
CA VAL A 241 12.57 29.74 -14.80
C VAL A 241 13.25 29.86 -13.44
N GLN A 242 13.52 31.09 -13.03
CA GLN A 242 13.84 31.45 -11.65
C GLN A 242 12.53 31.70 -10.89
N TRP A 243 12.29 30.89 -9.87
CA TRP A 243 11.09 30.94 -9.05
C TRP A 243 11.28 31.89 -7.86
N SER A 244 10.24 32.63 -7.48
CA SER A 244 10.31 33.49 -6.29
C SER A 244 10.64 32.66 -5.04
N GLN A 245 11.48 33.23 -4.18
CA GLN A 245 12.00 32.60 -2.96
C GLN A 245 12.97 31.41 -3.17
N MET A 246 13.38 31.06 -4.41
CA MET A 246 14.43 30.06 -4.65
C MET A 246 15.74 30.71 -5.15
N PRO A 247 16.92 30.22 -4.70
CA PRO A 247 18.20 30.66 -5.26
C PRO A 247 18.33 30.23 -6.73
N GLU A 248 19.11 31.00 -7.51
CA GLU A 248 19.33 30.75 -8.95
C GLU A 248 19.86 29.34 -9.25
N SER A 249 20.56 28.72 -8.29
CA SER A 249 21.07 27.35 -8.39
C SER A 249 19.97 26.27 -8.48
N LEU A 250 18.73 26.60 -8.12
CA LEU A 250 17.57 25.70 -8.16
C LEU A 250 16.60 26.05 -9.31
N ALA A 251 17.03 26.83 -10.31
CA ALA A 251 16.22 27.12 -11.50
C ALA A 251 15.90 25.85 -12.30
N THR A 252 14.66 25.74 -12.82
CA THR A 252 14.18 24.57 -13.58
C THR A 252 13.81 24.93 -15.01
N TRP A 253 14.02 23.97 -15.94
CA TRP A 253 13.57 24.11 -17.33
C TRP A 253 12.11 23.69 -17.43
N GLU A 254 11.25 24.60 -17.85
CA GLU A 254 9.81 24.41 -18.00
C GLU A 254 9.36 24.62 -19.44
N ASP A 255 8.34 23.87 -19.88
CA ASP A 255 7.75 24.02 -21.21
C ASP A 255 6.99 25.35 -21.29
N THR A 256 7.21 26.13 -22.36
CA THR A 256 6.58 27.46 -22.50
C THR A 256 5.07 27.40 -22.58
N GLU A 257 4.52 26.32 -23.16
CA GLU A 257 3.07 26.09 -23.26
C GLU A 257 2.42 25.88 -21.89
N ALA A 258 3.13 25.27 -20.94
CA ALA A 258 2.62 25.04 -19.59
C ALA A 258 2.60 26.31 -18.72
N LEU A 259 3.29 27.37 -19.15
CA LEU A 259 3.39 28.67 -18.47
C LEU A 259 2.46 29.73 -19.07
N GLN A 260 1.91 29.50 -20.26
CA GLN A 260 0.86 30.33 -20.84
C GLN A 260 -0.48 29.92 -20.24
N GLN A 261 -0.98 30.70 -19.27
CA GLN A 261 -2.38 30.64 -18.82
C GLN A 261 -3.29 31.41 -19.77
#